data_AF-A0A2N8TK67-F1
#
_entry.id   AF-A0A2N8TK67-F1
#
_cell.length_a   1.000
_cell.length_b   1.000
_cell.length_c   1.000
_cell.angle_alpha   90.00
_cell.angle_beta   90.00
_cell.angle_gamma   90.00
#
_symmetry.space_group_name_H-M   'P 1'
#
loop_
_entity.id
_entity.type
_entity.pdbx_description
1 polymer ?
#
loop_
_entity_poly.entity_id
_entity_poly.type
_entity_poly.pdbx_seq_one_letter_code
_entity_poly.pdbx_strand_id
1 'polypeptide(L)' 'MTTPRTPARKKVSITLPHDLEDRAQHAAGNNFSAYVEQALEEKLINDAMLEYARLRALDPADDLYEAAEADAA' A
#
# COMPACT_ATOMS: atom_id res chain seq x y z
N MET A 1 -19.16 -14.88 -24.71
CA MET A 1 -18.84 -15.25 -23.31
C MET A 1 -17.33 -15.22 -23.18
N THR A 2 -16.78 -14.16 -22.61
CA THR A 2 -15.33 -13.99 -22.46
C THR A 2 -14.95 -14.50 -21.08
N THR A 3 -14.26 -15.63 -21.00
CA THR A 3 -13.79 -16.17 -19.72
C THR A 3 -12.88 -15.14 -19.05
N PRO A 4 -13.08 -14.77 -17.77
CA PRO A 4 -12.20 -13.82 -17.11
C PRO A 4 -10.78 -14.40 -17.11
N ARG A 5 -9.86 -13.70 -17.78
CA ARG A 5 -8.45 -14.06 -17.81
C ARG A 5 -7.91 -13.88 -16.40
N THR A 6 -7.64 -14.98 -15.71
CA THR A 6 -6.94 -14.93 -14.43
C THR A 6 -5.66 -14.10 -14.61
N PRO A 7 -5.44 -13.06 -13.79
CA PRO A 7 -4.25 -12.23 -13.93
C PRO A 7 -3.00 -13.12 -13.89
N ALA A 8 -2.06 -12.87 -14.79
CA ALA A 8 -0.85 -13.67 -14.88
C ALA A 8 -0.04 -13.51 -13.59
N ARG A 9 0.08 -14.57 -12.80
CA ARG A 9 0.87 -14.56 -11.56
C ARG A 9 2.34 -14.80 -11.88
N LYS A 10 3.23 -14.05 -11.23
CA LYS A 10 4.68 -14.24 -11.28
C LYS A 10 5.16 -14.93 -10.02
N LYS A 11 5.94 -16.00 -10.15
CA LYS A 11 6.63 -16.62 -9.00
C LYS A 11 7.83 -15.78 -8.61
N VAL A 12 7.91 -15.42 -7.33
CA VAL A 12 9.02 -14.65 -6.75
C VAL A 12 9.59 -15.45 -5.59
N SER A 13 10.91 -15.46 -5.45
CA SER A 13 11.61 -16.02 -4.29
C SER A 13 12.23 -14.86 -3.51
N ILE A 14 12.03 -14.86 -2.20
CA ILE A 14 12.51 -13.84 -1.26
C ILE A 14 13.21 -14.53 -0.10
N THR A 15 14.21 -13.86 0.48
CA THR A 15 14.88 -14.30 1.70
C THR A 15 14.37 -13.45 2.86
N LEU A 16 14.00 -14.10 3.96
CA LEU A 16 13.41 -13.46 5.13
C LEU A 16 14.16 -13.90 6.40
N PRO A 17 14.16 -13.08 7.46
CA PRO A 17 14.51 -13.54 8.80
C PRO A 17 13.57 -14.69 9.23
N HIS A 18 14.14 -15.69 9.88
CA HIS A 18 13.40 -16.89 10.32
C HIS A 18 12.20 -16.56 11.22
N ASP A 19 12.39 -15.63 12.16
CA ASP A 19 11.34 -15.19 13.07
C ASP A 19 10.19 -14.48 12.36
N LEU A 20 10.48 -13.77 11.27
CA LEU A 20 9.49 -13.09 10.46
C LEU A 20 8.69 -14.07 9.62
N GLU A 21 9.35 -15.08 9.04
CA GLU A 21 8.68 -16.20 8.37
C GLU A 21 7.70 -16.89 9.32
N ASP A 22 8.16 -17.29 10.51
CA ASP A 22 7.34 -18.02 11.50
C ASP A 22 6.09 -17.23 11.90
N ARG A 23 6.26 -15.93 12.16
CA ARG A 23 5.15 -15.04 12.53
C ARG A 23 4.17 -14.86 11.40
N ALA A 24 4.65 -14.66 10.18
CA ALA A 24 3.81 -14.51 9.00
C ALA A 24 3.09 -15.82 8.68
N GLN A 25 3.75 -16.98 8.83
CA GLN A 25 3.14 -18.29 8.67
C GLN A 25 2.02 -18.55 9.69
N HIS A 26 2.24 -18.15 10.95
CA HIS A 26 1.22 -18.25 11.99
C HIS A 26 0.02 -17.33 11.69
N ALA A 27 0.28 -16.09 11.30
CA ALA A 27 -0.76 -15.12 10.96
C ALA A 27 -1.55 -15.52 9.69
N ALA A 28 -0.90 -16.22 8.76
CA ALA A 28 -1.49 -16.58 7.47
C ALA A 28 -2.54 -17.70 7.54
N GLY A 29 -2.71 -18.39 8.67
CA GLY A 29 -3.78 -19.38 8.85
C GLY A 29 -3.84 -20.45 7.75
N ASN A 30 -2.67 -20.89 7.25
CA ASN A 30 -2.44 -21.83 6.14
C ASN A 30 -2.41 -21.26 4.71
N ASN A 31 -2.41 -19.92 4.52
CA ASN A 31 -2.20 -19.33 3.20
C ASN A 31 -1.19 -18.18 3.19
N PHE A 32 0.09 -18.55 3.30
CA PHE A 32 1.20 -17.59 3.31
C PHE A 32 1.26 -16.72 2.05
N SER A 33 0.96 -17.28 0.88
CA SER A 33 1.00 -16.52 -0.38
C SER A 33 -0.04 -15.42 -0.43
N ALA A 34 -1.28 -15.69 0.01
CA ALA A 34 -2.31 -14.65 0.08
C ALA A 34 -2.00 -13.61 1.16
N TYR A 35 -1.45 -14.04 2.30
CA TYR A 35 -1.00 -13.13 3.35
C TYR A 35 0.06 -12.14 2.84
N VAL A 36 1.09 -12.64 2.15
CA VAL A 36 2.13 -11.79 1.57
C VAL A 36 1.59 -10.88 0.47
N GLU A 37 0.68 -11.37 -0.38
CA GLU A 37 0.01 -10.57 -1.42
C GLU A 37 -0.75 -9.38 -0.82
N GLN A 38 -1.57 -9.64 0.20
CA GLN A 38 -2.32 -8.60 0.92
C GLN A 38 -1.38 -7.61 1.63
N ALA A 39 -0.36 -8.11 2.34
CA ALA A 39 0.59 -7.25 3.04
C ALA A 39 1.36 -6.33 2.06
N LEU A 40 1.66 -6.81 0.85
CA LEU A 40 2.31 -6.01 -0.19
C LEU A 40 1.37 -4.93 -0.71
N GLU A 41 0.10 -5.25 -0.97
CA GLU A 41 -0.92 -4.31 -1.43
C GLU A 41 -1.15 -3.20 -0.39
N GLU A 42 -1.35 -3.58 0.87
CA GLU A 42 -1.51 -2.62 1.98
C GLU A 42 -0.29 -1.71 2.13
N LYS A 43 0.92 -2.26 2.00
CA LYS A 43 2.15 -1.47 2.09
C LYS A 43 2.26 -0.45 0.94
N LEU A 44 1.94 -0.86 -0.29
CA LEU A 44 1.97 0.04 -1.45
C LEU A 44 0.95 1.18 -1.30
N ILE A 45 -0.25 0.89 -0.80
CA ILE A 45 -1.28 1.92 -0.54
C ILE A 45 -0.79 2.88 0.55
N ASN A 46 -0.29 2.37 1.67
CA ASN A 46 0.19 3.19 2.78
C ASN A 46 1.36 4.08 2.37
N ASP A 47 2.30 3.56 1.57
CA ASP A 47 3.45 4.33 1.08
C ASP A 47 2.99 5.42 0.07
N ALA A 48 2.02 5.11 -0.79
CA ALA A 48 1.44 6.10 -1.69
C ALA A 48 0.70 7.21 -0.93
N MET A 49 -0.05 6.86 0.11
CA MET A 49 -0.72 7.84 0.98
C MET A 49 0.27 8.74 1.72
N LEU A 50 1.35 8.16 2.24
CA LEU A 50 2.41 8.90 2.93
C LEU A 50 3.09 9.89 1.97
N GLU A 51 3.40 9.44 0.75
CA GLU A 51 4.02 10.30 -0.25
C GLU A 51 3.06 11.40 -0.71
N TYR A 52 1.78 11.08 -0.91
CA TYR A 52 0.76 12.08 -1.22
C TYR A 52 0.65 13.14 -0.10
N ALA A 53 0.61 12.72 1.17
CA ALA A 53 0.58 13.64 2.30
C ALA A 53 1.84 14.52 2.36
N ARG A 54 3.01 13.94 2.05
CA ARG A 54 4.27 14.68 1.98
C ARG A 54 4.25 15.73 0.87
N LEU A 55 3.78 15.37 -0.33
CA LEU A 55 3.69 16.29 -1.45
C LEU A 55 2.71 17.42 -1.17
N ARG A 56 1.55 17.09 -0.58
CA ARG A 56 0.55 18.08 -0.16
C ARG A 56 1.13 19.08 0.84
N ALA A 57 1.87 18.61 1.85
CA ALA A 57 2.51 19.48 2.84
C ALA A 57 3.64 20.35 2.28
N LEU A 58 4.13 20.07 1.07
CA LEU A 58 5.18 20.82 0.39
C LEU A 58 4.63 21.77 -0.68
N ASP A 59 3.32 21.75 -0.96
CA ASP A 59 2.71 22.56 -2.01
C ASP A 59 2.36 23.97 -1.50
N PRO A 60 3.05 25.03 -1.96
CA PRO A 60 2.76 26.41 -1.55
C PRO A 60 1.42 26.93 -2.08
N ALA A 61 0.82 26.24 -3.06
CA ALA A 61 -0.49 26.60 -3.58
C ALA A 61 -1.63 26.21 -2.64
N ASP A 62 -1.47 25.13 -1.86
CA ASP A 62 -2.46 24.70 -0.85
C ASP A 62 -2.54 25.73 0.30
N ASP A 63 -1.40 26.30 0.74
CA ASP A 63 -1.36 27.38 1.73
C ASP A 63 -2.13 28.64 1.25
N LEU A 64 -2.03 28.97 -0.04
CA LEU A 64 -2.73 30.12 -0.62
C LEU A 64 -4.23 29.84 -0.78
N TYR A 65 -4.62 28.61 -1.09
CA TYR A 65 -6.01 28.20 -1.23
C TYR A 65 -6.71 28.14 0.14
N GLU A 66 -6.08 27.56 1.17
CA GLU A 66 -6.60 27.58 2.54
C GLU A 66 -6.72 29.00 3.10
N ALA A 67 -5.73 29.87 2.83
CA ALA A 67 -5.81 31.27 3.23
C ALA A 67 -6.96 32.02 2.53
N ALA A 68 -7.24 31.72 1.26
CA ALA A 68 -8.35 32.31 0.52
C ALA A 68 -9.71 31.80 1.00
N GLU A 69 -9.83 30.52 1.39
CA GLU A 69 -11.06 29.98 1.98
C GLU A 69 -11.32 30.53 3.39
N ALA A 70 -10.27 30.71 4.21
CA ALA A 70 -10.40 31.28 5.55
C ALA A 70 -10.83 32.76 5.54
N ASP A 71 -10.48 33.53 4.50
CA ASP A 71 -10.91 34.93 4.33
C ASP A 71 -12.33 35.06 3.77
N ALA A 72 -12.82 34.03 3.09
CA ALA A 72 -14.16 33.99 2.49
C ALA A 72 -15.28 33.52 3.46
N ALA A 73 -14.93 33.06 4.67
CA ALA A 73 -15.83 32.53 5.70
C ALA A 73 -16.06 33.52 6.86
#